data_AF-A0A0K8QH38-F1
#
_entry.id   AF-A0A0K8QH38-F1
#
_cell.length_a   1.000
_cell.length_b   1.000
_cell.length_c   1.000
_cell.angle_alpha   90.00
_cell.angle_beta   90.00
_cell.angle_gamma   90.00
#
_symmetry.space_group_name_H-M   'P 1'
#
loop_
_entity.id
_entity.type
_entity.pdbx_description
1 polymer ?
#
loop_
_entity_poly.entity_id
_entity_poly.type
_entity_poly.pdbx_seq_one_letter_code
_entity_poly.pdbx_strand_id
1 'polypeptide(L)'
;MKLATLRTAGGGTTAALATGANSYLALPVTDVGALLAQPQWRTIVEKAVAAGGNAIADPDFAPLLPRAGKVICCGLNYGDHIQEMGRDLPEYPTLFAKYADTLTGPADTIHIHGSSRVDWEAELAVVVGSELFGADEDEARKLLPDTQSPTTSPCGIGRTARCSGSRARRSTERHRWGQSC
;
A
#
# COMPACT_ATOMS: atom_id res chain seq x y z
N MET A 1 1.97 -8.81 10.73
CA MET A 1 2.99 -7.82 11.17
C MET A 1 2.72 -6.50 10.46
N LYS A 2 2.83 -5.36 11.14
CA LYS A 2 2.69 -4.04 10.50
C LYS A 2 3.96 -3.23 10.74
N LEU A 3 4.57 -2.75 9.68
CA LEU A 3 5.80 -1.98 9.71
C LEU A 3 5.52 -0.52 9.35
N ALA A 4 6.31 0.39 9.90
CA ALA A 4 6.27 1.81 9.59
C ALA A 4 7.68 2.39 9.52
N THR A 5 7.84 3.52 8.86
CA THR A 5 9.04 4.36 8.98
C THR A 5 8.63 5.60 9.75
N LEU A 6 9.31 5.86 10.86
CA LEU A 6 9.00 6.97 11.76
C LEU A 6 10.13 7.98 11.75
N ARG A 7 9.81 9.27 11.82
CA ARG A 7 10.79 10.33 12.08
C ARG A 7 11.25 10.25 13.52
N THR A 8 12.51 10.56 13.77
CA THR A 8 13.10 10.60 15.11
C THR A 8 13.36 12.03 15.53
N ALA A 9 13.39 12.30 16.84
CA ALA A 9 13.69 13.63 17.38
C ALA A 9 15.08 14.16 16.95
N GLY A 10 16.00 13.27 16.56
CA GLY A 10 17.32 13.62 16.04
C GLY A 10 17.35 14.02 14.56
N GLY A 11 16.19 14.17 13.91
CA GLY A 11 16.08 14.54 12.49
C GLY A 11 16.31 13.40 11.50
N GLY A 12 16.42 12.15 11.99
CA GLY A 12 16.54 10.95 11.16
C GLY A 12 15.22 10.19 11.04
N THR A 13 15.31 8.96 10.55
CA THR A 13 14.20 8.01 10.56
C THR A 13 14.61 6.69 11.22
N THR A 14 13.62 5.92 11.65
CA THR A 14 13.78 4.53 12.08
C THR A 14 12.66 3.68 11.50
N ALA A 15 12.96 2.42 11.13
CA ALA A 15 11.88 1.47 10.91
C ALA A 15 11.26 1.09 12.27
N ALA A 16 9.97 0.80 12.28
CA ALA A 16 9.26 0.47 13.50
C ALA A 16 8.23 -0.64 13.27
N LEU A 17 8.03 -1.48 14.29
CA LEU A 17 6.99 -2.49 14.34
C LEU A 17 5.80 -1.96 15.14
N ALA A 18 4.59 -2.01 14.59
CA ALA A 18 3.39 -1.69 15.38
C ALA A 18 3.15 -2.75 16.46
N THR A 19 3.03 -2.32 17.71
CA THR A 19 2.74 -3.16 18.89
C THR A 19 1.32 -2.94 19.43
N GLY A 20 0.64 -1.88 18.98
CA GLY A 20 -0.74 -1.55 19.30
C GLY A 20 -1.35 -0.60 18.27
N ALA A 21 -2.44 0.08 18.61
CA ALA A 21 -3.09 1.04 17.71
C ALA A 21 -2.19 2.26 17.40
N ASN A 22 -1.60 2.86 18.45
CA ASN A 22 -0.69 4.03 18.36
C ASN A 22 0.64 3.78 19.10
N SER A 23 1.06 2.51 19.22
CA SER A 23 2.31 2.15 19.88
C SER A 23 3.19 1.37 18.92
N TYR A 24 4.46 1.75 18.88
CA TYR A 24 5.45 1.22 17.96
C TYR A 24 6.73 0.86 18.70
N LEU A 25 7.42 -0.16 18.22
CA LEU A 25 8.74 -0.55 18.69
C LEU A 25 9.77 -0.12 17.65
N ALA A 26 10.72 0.72 18.04
CA ALA A 26 11.82 1.13 17.17
C ALA A 26 12.70 -0.08 16.80
N LEU A 27 13.05 -0.20 15.53
CA LEU A 27 13.95 -1.25 15.03
C LEU A 27 15.35 -0.66 14.80
N PRO A 28 16.42 -1.46 14.88
CA PRO A 28 17.80 -0.99 14.75
C PRO A 28 18.21 -0.75 13.28
N VAL A 29 17.33 -0.13 12.50
CA VAL A 29 17.45 0.16 11.07
C VAL A 29 16.77 1.48 10.74
N THR A 30 17.23 2.16 9.71
CA THR A 30 16.84 3.55 9.40
C THR A 30 15.42 3.70 8.85
N ASP A 31 14.93 2.73 8.09
CA ASP A 31 13.57 2.73 7.52
C ASP A 31 13.20 1.33 7.03
N VAL A 32 11.93 1.16 6.64
CA VAL A 32 11.41 -0.11 6.13
C VAL A 32 12.13 -0.58 4.87
N GLY A 33 12.61 0.33 4.02
CA GLY A 33 13.39 -0.04 2.83
C GLY A 33 14.72 -0.68 3.20
N ALA A 34 15.45 -0.06 4.12
CA ALA A 34 16.70 -0.60 4.67
C ALA A 34 16.49 -1.91 5.46
N LEU A 35 15.32 -2.07 6.08
CA LEU A 35 14.94 -3.33 6.71
C LEU A 35 14.75 -4.43 5.66
N LEU A 36 13.89 -4.21 4.65
CA LEU A 36 13.54 -5.21 3.64
C LEU A 36 14.73 -5.61 2.76
N ALA A 37 15.71 -4.73 2.57
CA ALA A 37 16.95 -5.04 1.85
C ALA A 37 17.80 -6.15 2.53
N GLN A 38 17.49 -6.52 3.77
CA GLN A 38 18.19 -7.57 4.51
C GLN A 38 17.45 -8.91 4.38
N PRO A 39 18.06 -9.97 3.82
CA PRO A 39 17.45 -11.30 3.69
C PRO A 39 16.79 -11.87 4.97
N GLN A 40 17.30 -11.49 6.14
CA GLN A 40 16.96 -11.96 7.48
C GLN A 40 16.22 -10.88 8.29
N TRP A 41 15.56 -9.95 7.61
CA TRP A 41 14.82 -8.84 8.24
C TRP A 41 13.80 -9.29 9.29
N ARG A 42 13.14 -10.45 9.09
CA ARG A 42 12.20 -11.01 10.06
C ARG A 42 12.87 -11.32 11.38
N THR A 43 14.05 -11.94 11.33
CA THR A 43 14.87 -12.23 12.52
C THR A 43 15.33 -10.96 13.23
N ILE A 44 15.58 -9.87 12.48
CA ILE A 44 15.91 -8.57 13.09
C ILE A 44 14.72 -8.05 13.90
N VAL A 45 13.51 -8.13 13.35
CA VAL A 45 12.28 -7.75 14.06
C VAL A 45 12.07 -8.61 15.30
N GLU A 46 12.20 -9.93 15.18
CA GLU A 46 12.05 -10.87 16.31
C GLU A 46 13.05 -10.58 17.45
N LYS A 47 14.32 -10.32 17.11
CA LYS A 47 15.35 -9.95 18.08
C LYS A 47 15.04 -8.62 18.76
N ALA A 48 14.56 -7.62 18.02
CA ALA A 48 14.18 -6.33 18.59
C ALA A 48 13.01 -6.46 19.58
N VAL A 49 12.02 -7.30 19.23
CA VAL A 49 10.90 -7.62 20.12
C VAL A 49 11.39 -8.33 21.38
N ALA A 50 12.24 -9.36 21.24
CA ALA A 50 12.78 -10.10 22.36
C ALA A 50 13.65 -9.25 23.29
N ALA A 51 14.34 -8.24 22.76
CA ALA A 51 15.15 -7.31 23.53
C ALA A 51 14.33 -6.27 24.31
N GLY A 52 13.01 -6.17 24.07
CA GLY A 52 12.14 -5.20 24.73
C GLY A 52 12.54 -3.75 24.42
N GLY A 53 12.88 -3.47 23.15
CA GLY A 53 13.43 -2.19 22.72
C GLY A 53 12.54 -0.96 22.96
N ASN A 54 12.99 0.19 22.48
CA ASN A 54 12.37 1.47 22.77
C ASN A 54 10.95 1.59 22.17
N ALA A 55 9.95 1.73 23.04
CA ALA A 55 8.58 2.01 22.63
C ALA A 55 8.44 3.49 22.24
N ILE A 56 7.76 3.72 21.12
CA ILE A 56 7.40 5.03 20.60
C ILE A 56 5.89 5.17 20.79
N ALA A 57 5.50 6.10 21.66
CA ALA A 57 4.15 6.63 21.71
C ALA A 57 4.05 7.84 20.76
N ASP A 58 2.86 8.07 20.21
CA ASP A 58 2.58 9.20 19.31
C ASP A 58 3.53 9.29 18.10
N PRO A 59 3.47 8.29 17.20
CA PRO A 59 4.40 8.18 16.07
C PRO A 59 4.28 9.36 15.10
N ASP A 60 5.41 10.00 14.79
CA ASP A 60 5.56 10.88 13.63
C ASP A 60 5.97 10.06 12.41
N PHE A 61 5.07 9.92 11.44
CA PHE A 61 5.28 9.06 10.28
C PHE A 61 6.07 9.77 9.17
N ALA A 62 7.11 9.10 8.69
CA ALA A 62 7.77 9.44 7.44
C ALA A 62 7.10 8.67 6.26
N PRO A 63 7.47 8.96 5.00
CA PRO A 63 7.17 8.04 3.91
C PRO A 63 7.62 6.62 4.26
N LEU A 64 6.83 5.59 3.92
CA LEU A 64 7.18 4.20 4.25
C LEU A 64 8.56 3.82 3.69
N LEU A 65 8.84 4.26 2.47
CA LEU A 65 10.11 4.05 1.77
C LEU A 65 10.69 5.42 1.35
N PRO A 66 11.38 6.16 2.24
CA PRO A 66 11.90 7.49 1.92
C PRO A 66 12.91 7.50 0.77
N ARG A 67 13.51 6.34 0.48
CA ARG A 67 14.52 6.14 -0.57
C ARG A 67 14.07 5.02 -1.52
N ALA A 68 12.80 5.03 -1.93
CA ALA A 68 12.28 4.08 -2.91
C ALA A 68 13.07 4.19 -4.23
N GLY A 69 13.58 3.07 -4.74
CA GLY A 69 14.35 3.08 -6.00
C GLY A 69 13.47 3.33 -7.23
N LYS A 70 12.23 2.80 -7.21
CA LYS A 70 11.24 2.95 -8.28
C LYS A 70 9.84 3.02 -7.67
N VAL A 71 8.99 3.89 -8.18
CA VAL A 71 7.54 3.88 -7.92
C VAL A 71 6.85 3.78 -9.28
N ILE A 72 6.23 2.62 -9.53
CA ILE A 72 5.54 2.31 -10.77
C ILE A 72 4.05 2.27 -10.49
N CYS A 73 3.30 3.15 -11.16
CA CYS A 73 1.87 3.28 -11.03
C CYS A 73 1.17 2.53 -12.18
N CYS A 74 -0.06 2.06 -11.93
CA CYS A 74 -0.86 1.33 -12.90
C CYS A 74 -2.18 2.06 -13.14
N GLY A 75 -2.32 2.67 -14.32
CA GLY A 75 -3.54 3.34 -14.73
C GLY A 75 -4.62 2.35 -15.20
N LEU A 76 -5.88 2.74 -15.06
CA LEU A 76 -7.05 1.98 -15.55
C LEU A 76 -7.04 0.52 -15.07
N ASN A 77 -6.92 0.30 -13.76
CA ASN A 77 -6.81 -1.03 -13.16
C ASN A 77 -8.06 -1.46 -12.35
N TYR A 78 -9.20 -0.78 -12.54
CA TYR A 78 -10.48 -1.13 -11.91
C TYR A 78 -11.55 -1.31 -12.99
N GLY A 79 -11.86 -2.57 -13.32
CA GLY A 79 -12.72 -2.93 -14.47
C GLY A 79 -14.09 -2.27 -14.46
N ASP A 80 -14.79 -2.32 -13.32
CA ASP A 80 -16.12 -1.72 -13.17
C ASP A 80 -16.08 -0.21 -13.44
N HIS A 81 -15.06 0.49 -12.91
CA HIS A 81 -14.88 1.94 -13.11
C HIS A 81 -14.59 2.30 -14.57
N ILE A 82 -13.80 1.47 -15.27
CA ILE A 82 -13.49 1.67 -16.70
C ILE A 82 -14.76 1.54 -17.56
N GLN A 83 -15.57 0.53 -17.26
CA GLN A 83 -16.82 0.28 -17.97
C GLN A 83 -17.86 1.38 -17.70
N GLU A 84 -17.97 1.88 -16.47
CA GLU A 84 -18.84 3.01 -16.12
C GLU A 84 -18.48 4.30 -16.90
N MET A 85 -17.19 4.47 -17.21
CA MET A 85 -16.67 5.58 -18.02
C MET A 85 -16.90 5.38 -19.54
N GLY A 86 -17.46 4.24 -19.96
CA GLY A 86 -17.70 3.91 -21.37
C GLY A 86 -16.43 3.64 -22.16
N ARG A 87 -15.37 3.16 -21.49
CA ARG A 87 -14.09 2.79 -22.11
C ARG A 87 -13.99 1.27 -22.23
N ASP A 88 -13.25 0.81 -23.23
CA ASP A 88 -12.89 -0.60 -23.35
C ASP A 88 -11.84 -0.97 -22.30
N LEU A 89 -11.86 -2.22 -21.86
CA LEU A 89 -10.82 -2.74 -20.97
C LEU A 89 -9.48 -2.79 -21.71
N PRO A 90 -8.38 -2.32 -21.10
CA PRO A 90 -7.07 -2.36 -21.75
C PRO A 90 -6.57 -3.81 -21.88
N GLU A 91 -5.97 -4.14 -23.02
CA GLU A 91 -5.35 -5.46 -23.25
C GLU A 91 -4.02 -5.63 -22.47
N TYR A 92 -3.32 -4.52 -22.23
CA TYR A 92 -2.06 -4.47 -21.49
C TYR A 92 -2.10 -3.39 -20.41
N PRO A 93 -1.38 -3.56 -19.29
CA PRO A 93 -1.37 -2.58 -18.21
C PRO A 93 -0.75 -1.25 -18.68
N THR A 94 -1.38 -0.15 -18.29
CA THR A 94 -0.82 1.20 -18.50
C THR A 94 0.09 1.53 -17.33
N LEU A 95 1.40 1.56 -17.57
CA LEU A 95 2.40 1.83 -16.54
C LEU A 95 3.03 3.20 -16.73
N PHE A 96 3.20 3.92 -15.62
CA PHE A 96 3.92 5.18 -15.58
C PHE A 96 4.73 5.31 -14.29
N ALA A 97 5.76 6.15 -14.30
CA ALA A 97 6.63 6.35 -13.15
C ALA A 97 6.20 7.57 -12.34
N LYS A 98 6.26 7.44 -11.02
CA LYS A 98 6.25 8.55 -10.08
C LYS A 98 7.64 8.65 -9.43
N TYR A 99 8.20 9.84 -9.32
CA TYR A 99 9.52 10.00 -8.70
C TYR A 99 9.42 9.87 -7.17
N ALA A 100 10.43 9.23 -6.56
CA ALA A 100 10.40 8.91 -5.13
C ALA A 100 10.40 10.14 -4.21
N ASP A 101 10.93 11.27 -4.68
CA ASP A 101 10.93 12.57 -4.00
C ASP A 101 9.52 13.18 -3.83
N THR A 102 8.53 12.67 -4.55
CA THR A 102 7.12 13.06 -4.40
C THR A 102 6.38 12.23 -3.34
N LEU A 103 7.05 11.31 -2.63
CA LEU A 103 6.46 10.55 -1.53
C LEU A 103 6.46 11.38 -0.24
N THR A 104 5.31 11.40 0.43
CA THR A 104 5.13 12.10 1.71
C THR A 104 4.66 11.13 2.80
N GLY A 105 4.82 11.53 4.05
CA GLY A 105 4.21 10.84 5.18
C GLY A 105 2.67 10.87 5.09
N PRO A 106 1.98 9.92 5.75
CA PRO A 106 0.53 9.77 5.66
C PRO A 106 -0.27 10.97 6.21
N ALA A 107 0.34 11.79 7.07
CA ALA A 107 -0.26 12.99 7.64
C ALA A 107 0.48 14.27 7.23
N ASP A 108 1.46 14.18 6.32
CA ASP A 108 2.19 15.34 5.83
C ASP A 108 1.27 16.24 5.00
N THR A 109 1.49 17.55 5.06
CA THR A 109 0.81 18.50 4.17
C THR A 109 1.35 18.38 2.76
N ILE A 110 0.45 18.24 1.78
CA ILE A 110 0.80 18.28 0.36
C ILE A 110 0.83 19.75 -0.09
N HIS A 111 2.00 20.22 -0.51
CA HIS A 111 2.16 21.57 -1.04
C HIS A 111 1.91 21.58 -2.55
N ILE A 112 0.91 22.34 -3.00
CA ILE A 112 0.55 22.48 -4.40
C ILE A 112 1.15 23.78 -4.94
N HIS A 113 1.89 23.67 -6.05
CA HIS A 113 2.52 24.81 -6.71
C HIS A 113 2.07 24.85 -8.17
N GLY A 114 1.59 26.01 -8.63
CA GLY A 114 1.41 26.29 -10.06
C GLY A 114 0.21 25.62 -10.76
N SER A 115 -0.63 24.85 -10.06
CA SER A 115 -1.86 24.27 -10.62
C SER A 115 -3.08 24.56 -9.74
N SER A 116 -4.21 24.87 -10.38
CA SER A 116 -5.53 24.94 -9.74
C SER A 116 -6.39 23.69 -10.00
N ARG A 117 -5.85 22.71 -10.73
CA ARG A 117 -6.54 21.48 -11.15
C ARG A 117 -5.83 20.27 -10.55
N VAL A 118 -5.92 20.14 -9.24
CA VAL A 118 -5.40 18.98 -8.51
C VAL A 118 -6.55 18.05 -8.18
N ASP A 119 -6.33 16.76 -8.36
CA ASP A 119 -7.29 15.71 -8.05
C ASP A 119 -6.63 14.65 -7.15
N TRP A 120 -7.46 13.80 -6.55
CA TRP A 120 -7.03 12.71 -5.68
C TRP A 120 -7.14 11.35 -6.36
N GLU A 121 -6.19 10.46 -6.07
CA GLU A 121 -6.26 9.05 -6.47
C GLU A 121 -5.87 8.18 -5.27
N ALA A 122 -6.82 7.36 -4.82
CA ALA A 122 -6.60 6.41 -3.74
C ALA A 122 -6.26 5.04 -4.35
N GLU A 123 -5.03 4.58 -4.14
CA GLU A 123 -4.52 3.34 -4.72
C GLU A 123 -4.01 2.37 -3.65
N LEU A 124 -4.06 1.08 -3.96
CA LEU A 124 -3.35 0.07 -3.20
C LEU A 124 -1.88 0.04 -3.63
N ALA A 125 -0.97 0.38 -2.72
CA ALA A 125 0.46 0.24 -2.96
C ALA A 125 0.95 -1.16 -2.58
N VAL A 126 1.73 -1.77 -3.48
CA VAL A 126 2.44 -3.04 -3.23
C VAL A 126 3.92 -2.75 -3.06
N VAL A 127 4.50 -3.19 -1.94
CA VAL A 127 5.95 -3.08 -1.69
C VAL A 127 6.62 -4.39 -2.04
N VAL A 128 7.54 -4.34 -2.99
CA VAL A 128 8.38 -5.48 -3.37
C VAL A 128 9.60 -5.52 -2.47
N GLY A 129 9.68 -6.54 -1.61
CA GLY A 129 10.75 -6.69 -0.60
C GLY A 129 11.96 -7.52 -1.03
N SER A 130 11.96 -8.06 -2.25
CA SER A 130 13.03 -8.91 -2.79
C SER A 130 13.30 -8.55 -4.25
N GLU A 131 14.50 -8.87 -4.74
CA GLU A 131 14.83 -8.68 -6.16
C GLU A 131 13.97 -9.60 -7.04
N LEU A 132 13.46 -9.04 -8.14
CA LEU A 132 12.66 -9.72 -9.14
C LEU A 132 13.20 -9.40 -10.53
N PHE A 133 13.42 -10.44 -11.33
CA PHE A 133 13.85 -10.30 -12.71
C PHE A 133 13.22 -11.41 -13.57
N GLY A 134 12.47 -11.02 -14.61
CA GLY A 134 11.83 -11.98 -15.51
C GLY A 134 10.84 -12.92 -14.83
N ALA A 135 10.26 -12.52 -13.70
CA ALA A 135 9.44 -13.39 -12.88
C ALA A 135 8.04 -13.60 -13.45
N ASP A 136 7.53 -14.82 -13.30
CA ASP A 136 6.13 -15.14 -13.60
C ASP A 136 5.18 -14.78 -12.44
N GLU A 137 3.88 -15.03 -12.64
CA GLU A 137 2.85 -14.71 -11.64
C GLU A 137 3.04 -15.51 -10.34
N ASP A 138 3.47 -16.76 -10.41
CA ASP A 138 3.64 -17.63 -9.24
C ASP A 138 4.89 -17.24 -8.44
N GLU A 139 5.97 -16.87 -9.12
CA GLU A 139 7.16 -16.29 -8.51
C GLU A 139 6.85 -14.96 -7.82
N ALA A 140 6.09 -14.07 -8.48
CA ALA A 140 5.66 -12.81 -7.88
C ALA A 140 4.78 -13.04 -6.64
N ARG A 141 3.84 -13.99 -6.71
CA ARG A 141 2.92 -14.32 -5.59
C ARG A 141 3.67 -14.77 -4.34
N LYS A 142 4.72 -15.58 -4.47
CA LYS A 142 5.53 -16.09 -3.35
C LYS A 142 6.23 -14.99 -2.55
N LEU A 143 6.41 -13.80 -3.13
CA LEU A 143 7.08 -12.68 -2.48
C LEU A 143 6.11 -11.74 -1.75
N LEU A 144 4.83 -11.81 -2.07
CA LEU A 144 3.80 -11.15 -1.29
C LEU A 144 3.54 -11.99 -0.04
N PRO A 145 3.35 -11.37 1.14
CA PRO A 145 2.97 -12.14 2.33
C PRO A 145 1.69 -12.92 2.03
N ASP A 146 1.64 -14.19 2.44
CA ASP A 146 0.48 -15.08 2.27
C ASP A 146 -0.81 -14.33 2.64
N THR A 147 -1.54 -13.84 1.64
CA THR A 147 -2.98 -13.80 1.73
C THR A 147 -3.35 -15.27 1.74
N GLN A 148 -3.59 -15.84 2.92
CA GLN A 148 -4.20 -17.16 2.97
C GLN A 148 -5.35 -17.15 1.96
N SER A 149 -5.20 -17.96 0.90
CA SER A 149 -6.31 -18.33 0.03
C SER A 149 -7.46 -18.69 0.97
N PRO A 150 -8.70 -18.17 0.78
CA PRO A 150 -9.77 -18.50 1.69
C PRO A 150 -9.79 -20.02 1.78
N THR A 151 -9.42 -20.56 2.93
CA THR A 151 -9.54 -21.98 3.16
C THR A 151 -11.01 -22.23 2.94
N THR A 152 -11.32 -22.98 1.89
CA THR A 152 -12.63 -23.55 1.66
C THR A 152 -12.85 -24.49 2.84
N SER A 153 -13.25 -23.91 3.97
CA SER A 153 -13.87 -24.66 5.05
C SER A 153 -15.06 -25.35 4.41
N PRO A 154 -15.12 -26.71 4.43
CA PRO A 154 -16.28 -27.42 3.94
C PRO A 154 -17.36 -27.29 5.02
N CYS A 155 -17.88 -26.08 5.23
CA CYS A 155 -19.13 -25.91 5.95
C CYS A 155 -20.24 -26.17 4.94
N GLY A 156 -20.55 -27.46 4.78
CA GLY A 156 -21.72 -27.89 4.05
C GLY A 156 -22.95 -27.39 4.79
N ILE A 157 -23.60 -26.35 4.26
CA ILE A 157 -25.04 -26.14 4.30
C ILE A 157 -25.40 -25.55 2.94
N GLY A 158 -26.04 -26.37 2.11
CA GLY A 158 -26.69 -25.89 0.92
C GLY A 158 -27.87 -25.00 1.28
N ARG A 159 -28.06 -23.91 0.53
CA ARG A 159 -29.31 -23.54 -0.14
C ARG A 159 -29.12 -22.20 -0.83
N THR A 160 -29.56 -22.19 -2.07
CA THR A 160 -29.74 -21.03 -2.94
C THR A 160 -30.60 -19.96 -2.27
N ALA A 161 -30.01 -18.79 -2.01
CA ALA A 161 -30.77 -17.58 -1.69
C ALA A 161 -30.52 -16.55 -2.80
N ARG A 162 -31.49 -16.53 -3.72
CA ARG A 162 -31.64 -15.60 -4.82
C ARG A 162 -32.00 -14.23 -4.21
N CYS A 163 -31.09 -13.25 -4.25
CA CYS A 163 -31.39 -11.91 -3.76
C CYS A 163 -32.05 -11.10 -4.89
N SER A 164 -33.39 -11.10 -4.90
CA SER A 164 -34.22 -10.21 -5.71
C SER A 164 -34.07 -8.77 -5.22
N GLY A 165 -33.87 -7.85 -6.17
CA GLY A 165 -33.39 -6.50 -5.88
C GLY A 165 -34.35 -5.52 -5.23
N SER A 166 -33.81 -4.34 -4.95
CA SER A 166 -34.56 -3.09 -4.91
C SER A 166 -33.68 -1.97 -5.49
N ARG A 167 -34.20 -1.32 -6.55
CA ARG A 167 -33.61 -0.12 -7.16
C ARG A 167 -33.77 1.04 -6.18
N ALA A 168 -32.68 1.49 -5.56
CA ALA A 168 -32.61 2.83 -5.02
C ALA A 168 -32.20 3.80 -6.13
N ARG A 169 -33.06 4.79 -6.41
CA ARG A 169 -32.85 5.84 -7.40
C ARG A 169 -31.59 6.64 -7.04
N ARG A 170 -30.57 6.65 -7.92
CA ARG A 170 -29.46 7.61 -7.83
C ARG A 170 -29.90 8.93 -8.46
N SER A 171 -29.85 10.00 -7.67
CA SER A 171 -29.94 11.37 -8.15
C SER A 171 -28.75 11.66 -9.07
N THR A 172 -29.04 12.29 -10.19
CA THR A 172 -28.09 12.64 -11.24
C THR A 172 -27.31 13.90 -10.90
N GLU A 173 -26.11 13.74 -10.35
CA GLU A 173 -25.03 14.73 -10.52
C GLU A 173 -23.84 14.02 -11.16
N ARG A 174 -23.74 14.13 -12.49
CA ARG A 174 -22.58 13.66 -13.25
C ARG A 174 -21.46 14.66 -13.09
N HIS A 175 -20.64 14.52 -12.05
CA HIS A 175 -19.28 15.03 -12.13
C HIS A 175 -18.51 14.13 -13.11
N ARG A 176 -18.15 14.68 -14.27
CA ARG A 176 -17.25 14.03 -15.22
C ARG A 176 -15.89 13.93 -14.54
N TRP A 177 -15.53 12.72 -14.10
CA TRP A 177 -14.20 12.36 -13.64
C TRP A 177 -13.25 12.39 -14.84
N GLY A 178 -12.70 13.57 -15.13
CA GLY A 178 -11.72 13.73 -16.19
C GLY A 178 -10.35 13.27 -15.71
N GLN A 179 -10.06 11.98 -15.81
CA GLN A 179 -8.69 11.47 -15.68
C GLN A 179 -7.83 12.10 -16.79
N SER A 180 -7.00 13.07 -16.39
CA SER A 180 -5.92 13.61 -17.20
C SER A 180 -4.64 13.22 -16.47
N CYS A 181 -3.92 12.25 -17.04
CA CYS A 181 -2.54 11.93 -16.64
C CYS A 181 -1.63 13.16 -16.84
#